data_AF-A0A653AY16-F1
#
_entry.id   AF-A0A653AY16-F1
#
_cell.length_a   1.000
_cell.length_b   1.000
_cell.length_c   1.000
_cell.angle_alpha   90.00
_cell.angle_beta   90.00
_cell.angle_gamma   90.00
#
_symmetry.space_group_name_H-M   'P 1'
#
loop_
_entity.id
_entity.type
_entity.pdbx_description
1 polymer ?
#
loop_
_entity_poly.entity_id
_entity_poly.type
_entity_poly.pdbx_seq_one_letter_code
_entity_poly.pdbx_strand_id
1 'polypeptide(L)'
;MSTQTQTSRSLEAVPDTRQCREWLQAVGLRFSMPRLKVVEALCVADEEQGVSARELHQQLCDAGEPLSLVSVRQVLRRMEDNGMVRATGRSRYRLVTPAQCPRSSSAA
;
A
#
# COMPACT_ATOMS: atom_id res chain seq x y z
N MET A 1 -10.71 -11.30 33.95
CA MET A 1 -9.97 -10.03 33.75
C MET A 1 -9.01 -10.23 32.60
N SER A 2 -9.01 -9.28 31.67
CA SER A 2 -8.05 -9.06 30.58
C SER A 2 -8.05 -10.05 29.40
N THR A 3 -8.81 -9.64 28.39
CA THR A 3 -8.61 -9.91 26.97
C THR A 3 -7.17 -9.66 26.53
N GLN A 4 -6.53 -10.66 25.93
CA GLN A 4 -5.50 -10.41 24.92
C GLN A 4 -5.61 -11.49 23.85
N THR A 5 -6.47 -11.22 22.87
CA THR A 5 -6.46 -11.86 21.56
C THR A 5 -5.11 -11.53 20.93
N GLN A 6 -4.13 -12.39 21.17
CA GLN A 6 -2.82 -12.29 20.56
C GLN A 6 -3.01 -12.80 19.13
N THR A 7 -3.41 -11.88 18.25
CA THR A 7 -3.39 -12.08 16.79
C THR A 7 -1.98 -12.48 16.43
N SER A 8 -1.80 -13.77 16.21
CA SER A 8 -0.65 -14.36 15.55
C SER A 8 -0.52 -13.64 14.20
N ARG A 9 0.38 -12.65 14.14
CA ARG A 9 0.78 -11.96 12.91
C ARG A 9 1.58 -12.98 12.11
N SER A 10 0.82 -13.86 11.45
CA SER A 10 1.33 -14.97 10.66
C SER A 10 2.16 -14.37 9.53
N LEU A 11 3.47 -14.59 9.65
CA LEU A 11 4.51 -14.62 8.61
C LEU A 11 4.07 -14.12 7.22
N GLU A 12 4.60 -12.96 6.82
CA GLU A 12 4.98 -12.66 5.44
C GLU A 12 3.85 -12.73 4.39
N ALA A 13 2.75 -12.02 4.60
CA ALA A 13 1.70 -11.92 3.59
C ALA A 13 2.12 -10.94 2.48
N VAL A 14 2.95 -11.39 1.54
CA VAL A 14 2.94 -10.80 0.19
C VAL A 14 1.50 -10.98 -0.31
N PRO A 15 0.73 -9.91 -0.50
CA PRO A 15 -0.66 -10.03 -0.91
C PRO A 15 -0.72 -10.70 -2.27
N ASP A 16 -1.50 -11.77 -2.38
CA ASP A 16 -1.79 -12.37 -3.68
C ASP A 16 -2.38 -11.30 -4.63
N THR A 17 -2.17 -11.45 -5.93
CA THR A 17 -2.69 -10.50 -6.94
C THR A 17 -4.21 -10.29 -6.83
N ARG A 18 -4.95 -11.26 -6.28
CA ARG A 18 -6.37 -11.15 -5.96
C ARG A 18 -6.64 -10.12 -4.87
N GLN A 19 -5.87 -10.16 -3.78
CA GLN A 19 -6.01 -9.25 -2.66
C GLN A 19 -5.64 -7.81 -3.05
N CYS A 20 -4.58 -7.64 -3.85
CA CYS A 20 -4.24 -6.34 -4.43
C CYS A 20 -5.37 -5.78 -5.31
N ARG A 21 -6.07 -6.65 -6.06
CA ARG A 21 -7.24 -6.26 -6.88
C ARG A 21 -8.40 -5.79 -6.01
N GLU A 22 -8.69 -6.50 -4.92
CA GLU A 22 -9.76 -6.14 -3.98
C GLU A 22 -9.49 -4.80 -3.32
N TRP A 23 -8.25 -4.52 -2.90
CA TRP A 23 -7.89 -3.21 -2.34
C TRP A 23 -8.04 -2.08 -3.35
N LEU A 24 -7.58 -2.27 -4.58
CA LEU A 24 -7.76 -1.29 -5.65
C LEU A 24 -9.25 -1.02 -5.93
N GLN A 25 -10.08 -2.07 -5.93
CA GLN A 25 -11.54 -1.93 -6.09
C GLN A 25 -12.18 -1.20 -4.90
N ALA A 26 -11.76 -1.49 -3.67
CA ALA A 26 -12.30 -0.89 -2.46
C ALA A 26 -12.08 0.63 -2.41
N VAL A 27 -11.00 1.13 -2.99
CA VAL A 27 -10.69 2.57 -3.10
C VAL A 27 -11.15 3.20 -4.43
N GLY A 28 -11.85 2.45 -5.29
CA GLY A 28 -12.34 2.95 -6.58
C GLY A 28 -11.28 3.14 -7.66
N LEU A 29 -10.07 2.59 -7.48
CA LEU A 29 -8.98 2.68 -8.47
C LEU A 29 -9.12 1.60 -9.54
N ARG A 30 -9.08 2.02 -10.81
CA ARG A 30 -8.98 1.10 -11.96
C ARG A 30 -7.78 0.15 -11.86
N PHE A 31 -8.00 -1.12 -12.17
CA PHE A 31 -6.98 -2.16 -12.19
C PHE A 31 -5.95 -1.93 -13.32
N SER A 32 -4.66 -1.99 -12.99
CA SER A 32 -3.55 -1.89 -13.96
C SER A 32 -2.29 -2.56 -13.39
N MET A 33 -1.45 -3.13 -14.26
CA MET A 33 -0.18 -3.78 -13.89
C MET A 33 0.74 -2.89 -13.03
N PRO A 34 0.94 -1.59 -13.35
CA PRO A 34 1.79 -0.72 -12.54
C PRO A 34 1.28 -0.51 -11.12
N ARG A 35 -0.04 -0.43 -10.95
CA ARG A 35 -0.66 -0.22 -9.63
C ARG A 35 -0.54 -1.47 -8.77
N LEU A 36 -0.70 -2.66 -9.36
CA LEU A 36 -0.47 -3.92 -8.65
C LEU A 36 0.96 -4.01 -8.15
N LYS A 37 1.94 -3.76 -9.02
CA LYS A 37 3.35 -3.87 -8.67
C LYS A 37 3.76 -2.88 -7.58
N VAL A 38 3.24 -1.65 -7.64
CA VAL A 38 3.43 -0.67 -6.57
C VAL A 38 2.83 -1.13 -5.24
N VAL A 39 1.64 -1.75 -5.25
CA VAL A 39 1.01 -2.29 -4.04
C VAL A 39 1.79 -3.47 -3.48
N GLU A 40 2.20 -4.42 -4.33
CA GLU A 40 3.02 -5.57 -3.94
C GLU A 40 4.29 -5.08 -3.22
N ALA A 41 5.00 -4.13 -3.82
CA ALA A 41 6.22 -3.57 -3.25
C ALA A 41 5.96 -2.73 -1.97
N LEU A 42 4.82 -2.06 -1.87
CA LEU A 42 4.39 -1.37 -0.64
C LEU A 42 4.04 -2.34 0.50
N CYS A 43 3.62 -3.56 0.20
CA CYS A 43 3.32 -4.58 1.20
C CYS A 43 4.56 -5.28 1.74
N VAL A 44 5.61 -5.36 0.92
CA VAL A 44 6.94 -5.81 1.39
C VAL A 44 7.64 -4.73 2.21
N ALA A 45 7.24 -3.46 2.05
CA ALA A 45 7.77 -2.37 2.83
C ALA A 45 7.27 -2.38 4.28
N ASP A 46 8.16 -1.99 5.19
CA ASP A 46 7.87 -1.91 6.62
C ASP A 46 6.68 -0.96 6.92
N GLU A 47 5.71 -1.47 7.68
CA GLU A 47 4.45 -0.77 7.99
C GLU A 47 4.66 0.50 8.86
N GLU A 48 5.75 0.55 9.64
CA GLU A 48 6.06 1.68 10.54
C GLU A 48 6.92 2.75 9.85
N GLN A 49 7.96 2.33 9.13
CA GLN A 49 8.90 3.21 8.42
C GLN A 49 8.32 3.71 7.09
N GLY A 50 7.46 2.93 6.43
CA GLY A 50 7.03 3.15 5.05
C GLY A 50 8.18 3.02 4.05
N VAL A 51 7.96 3.41 2.79
CA VAL A 51 8.94 3.34 1.69
C VAL A 51 8.98 4.65 0.90
N SER A 52 10.17 5.12 0.50
CA SER A 52 10.26 6.27 -0.40
C SER A 52 9.94 5.89 -1.84
N ALA A 53 9.52 6.86 -2.65
CA ALA A 53 9.32 6.64 -4.09
C ALA A 53 10.57 6.09 -4.80
N ARG A 54 11.77 6.40 -4.30
CA ARG A 54 13.04 5.94 -4.85
C ARG A 54 13.30 4.47 -4.52
N GLU A 55 13.09 4.07 -3.28
CA GLU A 55 13.17 2.66 -2.85
C GLU A 55 12.16 1.81 -3.62
N LEU A 56 10.93 2.29 -3.73
CA LEU A 56 9.87 1.61 -4.49
C LEU A 56 10.23 1.45 -5.97
N HIS A 57 10.75 2.51 -6.60
CA HIS A 57 11.23 2.45 -7.97
C HIS A 57 12.37 1.44 -8.15
N GLN A 58 13.31 1.38 -7.19
CA GLN A 58 14.41 0.43 -7.23
C GLN A 58 13.86 -1.00 -7.20
N GLN A 59 12.96 -1.32 -6.26
CA GLN A 59 12.31 -2.63 -6.17
C GLN A 59 11.57 -3.03 -7.45
N LEU A 60 10.86 -2.08 -8.08
CA LEU A 60 10.17 -2.31 -9.35
C LEU A 60 11.16 -2.58 -10.49
N CYS A 61 12.27 -1.84 -10.52
CA CYS A 61 13.33 -2.02 -11.49
C CYS A 61 14.03 -3.38 -11.32
N ASP A 62 14.31 -3.80 -10.08
CA ASP A 62 14.87 -5.10 -9.74
C ASP A 62 13.91 -6.25 -10.11
N ALA A 63 12.60 -6.02 -10.03
CA ALA A 63 11.57 -6.94 -10.50
C ALA A 63 11.42 -6.97 -12.05
N GLY A 64 12.19 -6.17 -12.79
CA GLY A 64 12.16 -6.11 -14.24
C GLY A 64 11.00 -5.30 -14.83
N GLU A 65 10.33 -4.47 -14.02
CA GLU A 65 9.20 -3.66 -14.47
C GLU A 65 9.69 -2.32 -15.07
N PRO A 66 9.32 -1.96 -16.32
CA PRO A 66 9.81 -0.76 -17.01
C PRO A 66 9.07 0.52 -16.55
N LEU A 67 9.05 0.76 -15.24
CA LEU A 67 8.40 1.94 -14.65
C LEU A 67 9.42 3.02 -14.30
N SER A 68 9.23 4.21 -14.87
CA SER A 68 10.03 5.38 -14.49
C SER A 68 9.70 5.85 -13.08
N LEU A 69 10.69 6.46 -12.40
CA LEU A 69 10.48 7.10 -11.10
C LEU A 69 9.37 8.16 -11.12
N VAL A 70 9.18 8.86 -12.25
CA VAL A 70 8.07 9.81 -12.44
C VAL A 70 6.72 9.09 -12.37
N SER A 71 6.60 7.97 -13.08
CA SER A 71 5.40 7.13 -13.08
C SER A 71 5.10 6.61 -11.67
N VAL A 72 6.12 6.16 -10.93
CA VAL A 72 5.97 5.70 -9.54
C VAL A 72 5.42 6.82 -8.65
N ARG A 73 5.99 8.03 -8.71
CA ARG A 73 5.47 9.18 -7.96
C ARG A 73 4.05 9.55 -8.33
N GLN A 74 3.69 9.49 -9.61
CA GLN A 74 2.32 9.74 -10.07
C GLN A 74 1.34 8.69 -9.53
N VAL A 75 1.72 7.42 -9.53
CA VAL A 75 0.91 6.34 -8.98
C VAL A 75 0.73 6.52 -7.48
N LEU A 76 1.82 6.78 -6.74
CA LEU A 76 1.77 7.05 -5.29
C LEU A 76 0.84 8.22 -4.95
N ARG A 77 0.94 9.34 -5.67
CA ARG A 77 0.03 10.48 -5.48
C ARG A 77 -1.43 10.12 -5.75
N ARG A 78 -1.72 9.33 -6.79
CA ARG A 78 -3.09 8.87 -7.04
C ARG A 78 -3.59 7.92 -5.96
N MET A 79 -2.74 7.03 -5.48
CA MET A 79 -3.09 6.13 -4.37
C MET A 79 -3.33 6.91 -3.08
N GLU A 80 -2.58 7.99 -2.84
CA GLU A 80 -2.75 8.88 -1.70
C GLU A 80 -4.09 9.64 -1.79
N ASP A 81 -4.39 10.19 -2.96
CA ASP A 81 -5.66 10.88 -3.26
C ASP A 81 -6.89 9.97 -3.07
N ASN A 82 -6.74 8.66 -3.33
CA ASN A 82 -7.78 7.65 -3.14
C ASN A 82 -7.75 7.02 -1.73
N GLY A 83 -6.84 7.46 -0.85
CA GLY A 83 -6.75 6.97 0.53
C GLY A 83 -6.14 5.58 0.70
N MET A 84 -5.51 5.01 -0.34
CA MET A 84 -4.88 3.69 -0.30
C MET A 84 -3.47 3.71 0.30
N VAL A 85 -2.77 4.85 0.17
CA VAL A 85 -1.47 5.08 0.82
C VAL A 85 -1.50 6.39 1.58
N ARG A 86 -0.64 6.51 2.58
CA ARG A 86 -0.47 7.76 3.34
C ARG A 86 0.97 8.20 3.29
N ALA A 87 1.20 9.46 2.92
CA ALA A 87 2.51 10.07 3.07
C ALA A 87 2.85 10.23 4.56
N THR A 88 4.03 9.80 4.95
CA THR A 88 4.64 10.06 6.26
C THR A 88 5.64 11.22 6.11
N GLY A 89 6.00 11.88 7.23
CA GLY A 89 6.75 13.14 7.28
C GLY A 89 8.20 13.15 6.74
N ARG A 90 8.55 12.27 5.79
CA ARG A 90 9.86 12.16 5.12
C ARG A 90 9.77 11.81 3.63
N SER A 91 8.69 12.18 2.94
CA SER A 91 8.42 11.72 1.56
C SER A 91 8.39 10.18 1.43
N ARG A 92 8.01 9.50 2.50
CA ARG A 92 7.81 8.05 2.53
C ARG A 92 6.31 7.79 2.49
N TYR A 93 5.93 6.66 1.94
CA TYR A 93 4.55 6.24 1.78
C TYR A 93 4.37 4.93 2.51
N ARG A 94 3.25 4.81 3.21
CA ARG A 94 2.83 3.55 3.81
C ARG A 94 1.49 3.13 3.23
N LEU A 95 1.28 1.83 3.08
CA LEU A 95 -0.03 1.29 2.71
C LEU A 95 -1.00 1.55 3.87
N VAL A 96 -2.20 2.06 3.56
CA VAL A 96 -3.31 2.06 4.50
C VAL A 96 -4.11 0.81 4.19
N THR A 97 -3.90 -0.25 4.96
CA THR A 97 -4.72 -1.46 4.81
C THR A 97 -6.19 -1.09 5.06
N PRO A 98 -7.16 -1.67 4.33
CA PRO A 98 -8.57 -1.37 4.57
C PRO A 98 -9.05 -1.80 5.97
N ALA A 99 -8.30 -2.67 6.66
CA ALA A 99 -8.50 -2.98 8.08
C ALA A 99 -8.17 -1.80 9.01
N GLN A 100 -7.27 -0.90 8.57
CA GLN A 100 -6.82 0.30 9.27
C GLN A 100 -7.45 1.58 8.74
N CYS A 101 -8.46 1.49 7.89
CA CYS A 101 -9.42 2.57 7.76
C CYS A 101 -10.29 2.52 9.03
N PRO A 102 -10.08 3.36 10.06
CA PRO A 102 -11.22 3.69 10.89
C PRO A 102 -12.22 4.24 9.89
N ARG A 103 -13.33 3.53 9.68
CA ARG A 103 -14.52 4.14 9.07
C ARG A 103 -14.66 5.47 9.81
N SER A 104 -14.43 6.59 9.11
CA SER A 104 -14.48 7.88 9.76
C SER A 104 -15.83 7.97 10.44
N SER A 105 -15.75 8.16 11.74
CA SER A 105 -16.84 8.46 12.65
C SER A 105 -17.89 9.36 11.99
N SER A 106 -19.17 9.03 12.19
CA SER A 106 -20.30 9.95 12.41
C SER A 106 -21.56 9.54 11.64
N ALA A 107 -22.58 9.08 12.36
CA ALA A 107 -23.93 9.66 12.30
C ALA A 107 -24.88 8.98 13.31
N ALA A 108 -25.30 9.77 14.30
CA ALA A 108 -26.53 9.70 15.10
C ALA A 108 -26.79 8.48 16.01
#